data_AF-A0A7V3GTS3-F1
#
_entry.id   AF-A0A7V3GTS3-F1
#
_cell.length_a   1.000
_cell.length_b   1.000
_cell.length_c   1.000
_cell.angle_alpha   90.00
_cell.angle_beta   90.00
_cell.angle_gamma   90.00
#
_symmetry.space_group_name_H-M   'P 1'
#
loop_
_entity.id
_entity.type
_entity.pdbx_description
1 polymer ?
#
loop_
_entity_poly.entity_id
_entity_poly.type
_entity_poly.pdbx_seq_one_letter_code
_entity_poly.pdbx_strand_id
1 'polypeptide(L)'
;EKHGAATFFIEGISRTCSHQIVRHRLASFSQESQRYVDLQKGGWEPVIPPAIAAKPEAQAVLDRAWDDLQAAYRQLRDMGIRKEDARFLLPNAAETRLVMTLHYPGLRHFFWLRLDKAAQWEVREVAHQMLRLIYPLAPDVFQDIWDMYGD
;
A
#
# COMPACT_ATOMS: atom_id res chain seq x y z
N GLU A 1 -26.73 -11.85 6.61
CA GLU A 1 -26.63 -10.83 7.69
C GLU A 1 -25.78 -9.65 7.22
N LYS A 2 -26.18 -8.40 7.47
CA LYS A 2 -25.47 -7.19 6.97
C LYS A 2 -24.47 -6.58 7.96
N HIS A 3 -24.17 -7.28 9.06
CA HIS A 3 -23.37 -6.78 10.20
C HIS A 3 -21.94 -7.35 10.27
N GLY A 4 -21.47 -8.05 9.23
CA GLY A 4 -20.11 -8.59 9.22
C GLY A 4 -19.03 -7.52 9.04
N ALA A 5 -17.82 -7.86 9.45
CA ALA A 5 -16.62 -7.07 9.26
C ALA A 5 -15.47 -7.97 8.78
N ALA A 6 -14.49 -7.37 8.14
CA ALA A 6 -13.28 -8.05 7.68
C ALA A 6 -12.05 -7.23 8.04
N THR A 7 -11.00 -7.93 8.42
CA THR A 7 -9.68 -7.38 8.73
C THR A 7 -8.67 -7.92 7.73
N PHE A 8 -7.95 -7.03 7.07
CA PHE A 8 -6.92 -7.37 6.10
C PHE A 8 -5.57 -6.86 6.62
N PHE A 9 -4.55 -7.72 6.52
CA PHE A 9 -3.16 -7.29 6.58
C PHE A 9 -2.68 -7.05 5.15
N ILE A 10 -2.22 -5.83 4.87
CA ILE A 10 -1.81 -5.37 3.55
C ILE A 10 -0.34 -4.98 3.65
N GLU A 11 0.51 -5.63 2.86
CA GLU A 11 1.96 -5.40 2.78
C GLU A 11 2.43 -5.34 1.32
N GLY A 12 3.69 -4.97 1.09
CA GLY A 12 4.20 -4.81 -0.28
C GLY A 12 3.61 -3.62 -1.03
N ILE A 13 3.03 -2.64 -0.30
CA ILE A 13 2.42 -1.45 -0.90
C ILE A 13 3.25 -0.20 -0.63
N SER A 14 3.17 0.77 -1.53
CA SER A 14 3.85 2.05 -1.45
C SER A 14 3.18 2.95 -0.41
N ARG A 15 3.93 3.92 0.09
CA ARG A 15 3.36 5.03 0.87
C ARG A 15 2.26 5.76 0.09
N THR A 16 2.43 5.92 -1.23
CA THR A 16 1.40 6.50 -2.13
C THR A 16 0.07 5.74 -2.08
N CYS A 17 0.12 4.40 -2.14
CA CYS A 17 -1.06 3.55 -2.05
C CYS A 17 -1.70 3.66 -0.67
N SER A 18 -0.90 3.57 0.40
CA SER A 18 -1.42 3.71 1.76
C SER A 18 -2.13 5.05 1.97
N HIS A 19 -1.60 6.15 1.41
CA HIS A 19 -2.20 7.49 1.48
C HIS A 19 -3.56 7.60 0.76
N GLN A 20 -3.88 6.69 -0.17
CA GLN A 20 -5.21 6.59 -0.78
C GLN A 20 -6.15 5.68 0.02
N ILE A 21 -5.62 4.61 0.61
CA ILE A 21 -6.37 3.66 1.44
C ILE A 21 -6.88 4.35 2.70
N VAL A 22 -6.02 5.09 3.42
CA VAL A 22 -6.39 5.74 4.70
C VAL A 22 -7.40 6.89 4.55
N ARG A 23 -7.78 7.26 3.32
CA ARG A 23 -8.86 8.24 3.05
C ARG A 23 -10.26 7.65 3.26
N HIS A 24 -10.37 6.33 3.36
CA HIS A 24 -11.61 5.62 3.71
C HIS A 24 -11.85 5.72 5.22
N ARG A 25 -12.49 6.82 5.64
CA ARG A 25 -12.64 7.19 7.06
C ARG A 25 -13.51 6.23 7.89
N LEU A 26 -14.40 5.46 7.26
CA LEU A 26 -15.25 4.48 7.94
C LEU A 26 -14.54 3.11 8.08
N ALA A 27 -13.28 3.16 8.51
CA ALA A 27 -12.38 2.03 8.67
C ALA A 27 -11.48 2.25 9.89
N SER A 28 -10.93 1.16 10.43
CA SER A 28 -9.87 1.20 11.45
C SER A 28 -8.54 0.80 10.85
N PHE A 29 -7.46 1.50 11.21
CA PHE A 29 -6.13 1.28 10.65
C PHE A 29 -5.08 1.06 11.74
N SER A 30 -4.12 0.18 11.47
CA SER A 30 -2.84 0.12 12.20
C SER A 30 -1.72 0.05 11.17
N GLN A 31 -1.00 1.14 10.99
CA GLN A 31 0.01 1.28 9.94
C GLN A 31 1.42 1.27 10.53
N GLU A 32 2.35 0.67 9.79
CA GLU A 32 3.76 0.71 10.14
C GLU A 32 4.30 2.14 10.19
N SER A 33 4.93 2.46 11.32
CA SER A 33 5.50 3.77 11.60
C SER A 33 6.99 3.84 11.23
N GLN A 34 7.31 4.69 10.27
CA GLN A 34 8.69 5.06 9.92
C GLN A 34 9.44 5.80 11.04
N ARG A 35 8.78 6.16 12.15
CA ARG A 35 9.46 6.74 13.32
C ARG A 35 10.18 5.68 14.16
N TYR A 36 9.65 4.46 14.16
CA TYR A 36 10.12 3.38 15.05
C TYR A 36 10.90 2.31 14.29
N VAL A 37 10.47 1.97 13.08
CA VAL A 37 11.16 0.95 12.27
C VAL A 37 12.59 1.40 11.96
N ASP A 38 13.54 0.48 12.14
CA ASP A 38 14.93 0.74 11.81
C ASP A 38 15.19 0.42 10.33
N LEU A 39 15.23 1.49 9.53
CA LEU A 39 15.49 1.42 8.11
C LEU A 39 17.00 1.27 7.78
N GLN A 40 17.88 1.28 8.79
CA GLN A 40 19.33 1.21 8.57
C GLN A 40 19.87 -0.22 8.32
N LYS A 41 19.12 -1.27 8.69
CA LYS A 41 19.62 -2.66 8.69
C LYS A 41 19.22 -3.52 7.46
N GLY A 42 18.51 -2.94 6.50
CA GLY A 42 18.05 -3.65 5.31
C GLY A 42 17.03 -2.77 4.62
N GLY A 43 17.47 -2.09 3.56
CA GLY A 43 16.83 -0.98 2.89
C GLY A 43 15.31 -1.07 2.82
N TRP A 44 14.66 0.06 3.04
CA TRP A 44 13.29 0.22 2.57
C TRP A 44 13.34 0.05 1.05
N GLU A 45 12.50 -0.84 0.52
CA GLU A 45 12.46 -1.16 -0.90
C GLU A 45 11.43 -0.29 -1.62
N PRO A 46 11.64 -0.01 -2.93
CA PRO A 46 10.67 0.70 -3.73
C PRO A 46 9.59 -0.26 -4.17
N VAL A 47 8.33 0.14 -4.05
CA VAL A 47 7.28 -0.43 -4.89
C VAL A 47 7.44 0.13 -6.29
N ILE A 48 7.73 -0.76 -7.24
CA ILE A 48 8.06 -0.39 -8.62
C ILE A 48 6.79 -0.42 -9.48
N PRO A 49 6.40 0.70 -10.10
CA PRO A 49 5.31 0.73 -11.06
C PRO A 49 5.57 -0.19 -12.27
N PRO A 50 4.55 -0.90 -12.80
CA PRO A 50 4.72 -1.78 -13.97
C PRO A 50 5.33 -1.08 -15.19
N ALA A 51 5.01 0.21 -15.38
CA ALA A 51 5.56 1.01 -16.47
C ALA A 51 7.08 1.26 -16.36
N ILE A 52 7.63 1.25 -15.14
CA ILE A 52 9.08 1.33 -14.89
C ILE A 52 9.69 -0.05 -15.06
N ALA A 53 9.11 -1.08 -14.42
CA ALA A 53 9.61 -2.46 -14.50
C ALA A 53 9.67 -3.01 -15.94
N ALA A 54 8.78 -2.56 -16.83
CA ALA A 54 8.76 -2.97 -18.23
C ALA A 54 9.93 -2.42 -19.07
N LYS A 55 10.71 -1.48 -18.54
CA LYS A 55 11.78 -0.77 -19.27
C LYS A 55 13.10 -0.82 -18.49
N PRO A 56 14.07 -1.65 -18.91
CA PRO A 56 15.36 -1.77 -18.22
C PRO A 56 16.06 -0.43 -18.00
N GLU A 57 15.96 0.50 -18.96
CA GLU A 57 16.53 1.84 -18.84
C GLU A 57 15.86 2.70 -17.76
N ALA A 58 14.54 2.56 -17.58
CA ALA A 58 13.80 3.27 -16.54
C ALA A 58 14.07 2.66 -15.17
N GLN A 59 14.16 1.33 -15.08
CA GLN A 59 14.56 0.61 -13.88
C GLN A 59 15.94 1.08 -13.40
N ALA A 60 16.93 1.13 -14.30
CA ALA A 60 18.27 1.59 -13.96
C ALA A 60 18.33 3.05 -13.47
N VAL A 61 17.40 3.92 -13.92
CA VAL A 61 17.26 5.28 -13.37
C VAL A 61 16.72 5.26 -11.94
N LEU A 62 15.70 4.44 -11.68
CA LEU A 62 15.12 4.27 -10.35
C LEU A 62 16.16 3.70 -9.37
N ASP A 63 16.86 2.64 -9.76
CA ASP A 63 17.84 1.96 -8.91
C ASP A 63 18.94 2.93 -8.44
N ARG A 64 19.52 3.71 -9.36
CA ARG A 64 20.53 4.72 -9.02
C ARG A 64 20.00 5.77 -8.04
N ALA A 65 18.80 6.30 -8.31
CA ALA A 65 18.19 7.29 -7.42
C ALA A 65 17.91 6.70 -6.03
N TRP A 66 17.52 5.42 -5.97
CA TRP A 66 17.25 4.73 -4.72
C TRP A 66 18.52 4.51 -3.90
N ASP A 67 19.61 4.09 -4.55
CA ASP A 67 20.92 3.94 -3.91
C ASP A 67 21.41 5.25 -3.30
N ASP A 68 21.28 6.36 -4.03
CA ASP A 68 21.64 7.69 -3.54
C ASP A 68 20.81 8.09 -2.31
N LEU A 69 19.50 7.83 -2.33
CA LEU A 69 18.61 8.13 -1.21
C LEU A 69 18.93 7.26 0.02
N GLN A 70 19.22 5.98 -0.18
CA GLN A 70 19.64 5.10 0.90
C GLN A 70 20.97 5.55 1.51
N ALA A 71 21.94 5.93 0.66
CA ALA A 71 23.22 6.47 1.11
C ALA A 71 23.04 7.76 1.92
N ALA A 72 22.25 8.72 1.41
CA ALA A 72 21.96 9.97 2.10
C ALA A 72 21.19 9.74 3.42
N TYR A 73 20.24 8.81 3.45
CA TYR A 73 19.54 8.44 4.69
C TYR A 73 20.53 7.91 5.74
N ARG A 74 21.43 6.99 5.35
CA ARG A 74 22.48 6.47 6.26
C ARG A 74 23.38 7.59 6.78
N GLN A 75 23.84 8.49 5.92
CA GLN A 75 24.67 9.62 6.32
C GLN A 75 23.97 10.53 7.36
N LEU A 76 22.70 10.87 7.15
CA LEU A 76 21.93 11.66 8.13
C LEU A 76 21.86 10.94 9.48
N ARG A 77 21.68 9.62 9.46
CA ARG A 77 21.61 8.82 10.68
C ARG A 77 22.96 8.73 11.40
N ASP A 78 24.06 8.62 10.65
CA ASP A 78 25.43 8.61 11.19
C ASP A 78 25.81 9.97 11.81
N MET A 79 25.23 11.07 11.30
CA MET A 79 25.32 12.40 11.90
C MET A 79 24.44 12.59 13.16
N GLY A 80 23.73 11.54 13.60
CA GLY A 80 22.89 11.58 14.79
C GLY A 80 21.47 12.14 14.57
N ILE A 81 21.06 12.47 13.34
CA ILE A 81 19.72 12.97 13.04
C ILE A 81 18.69 11.88 13.31
N ARG A 82 17.70 12.14 14.18
CA ARG A 82 16.69 11.15 14.60
C ARG A 82 15.93 10.56 13.42
N LYS A 83 15.44 9.31 13.56
CA LYS A 83 14.65 8.61 12.54
C LYS A 83 13.44 9.42 12.05
N GLU A 84 12.76 10.12 12.96
CA GLU A 84 11.56 10.90 12.63
C GLU A 84 11.83 12.13 11.76
N ASP A 85 13.08 12.61 11.75
CA ASP A 85 13.55 13.73 10.94
C ASP A 85 14.21 13.22 9.65
N ALA A 86 15.08 12.20 9.74
CA ALA A 86 15.74 11.59 8.58
C ALA A 86 14.75 10.98 7.58
N ARG A 87 13.59 10.49 8.04
CA ARG A 87 12.55 9.92 7.17
C ARG A 87 11.95 10.90 6.16
N PHE A 88 12.17 12.21 6.29
CA PHE A 88 11.71 13.20 5.31
C PHE A 88 12.35 12.98 3.92
N LEU A 89 13.45 12.22 3.87
CA LEU A 89 14.06 11.79 2.62
C LEU A 89 13.30 10.62 1.95
N LEU A 90 12.47 9.89 2.69
CA LEU A 90 11.78 8.70 2.16
C LEU A 90 10.78 9.11 1.07
N PRO A 91 10.97 8.63 -0.17
CA PRO A 91 10.04 8.83 -1.26
C PRO A 91 8.72 8.12 -1.05
N ASN A 92 7.75 8.58 -1.82
CA ASN A 92 6.41 8.03 -1.96
C ASN A 92 6.35 6.55 -2.40
N ALA A 93 7.41 6.05 -3.06
CA ALA A 93 7.53 4.66 -3.46
C ALA A 93 7.98 3.72 -2.34
N ALA A 94 8.43 4.25 -1.18
CA ALA A 94 8.87 3.42 -0.07
C ALA A 94 7.76 2.46 0.36
N GLU A 95 8.13 1.19 0.53
CA GLU A 95 7.20 0.16 0.98
C GLU A 95 6.66 0.47 2.39
N THR A 96 5.44 0.01 2.64
CA THR A 96 4.76 0.03 3.92
C THR A 96 3.80 -1.13 4.03
N ARG A 97 3.44 -1.44 5.27
CA ARG A 97 2.34 -2.34 5.62
C ARG A 97 1.32 -1.66 6.52
N LEU A 98 0.08 -2.11 6.44
CA LEU A 98 -1.01 -1.68 7.31
C LEU A 98 -2.02 -2.80 7.52
N VAL A 99 -2.64 -2.80 8.70
CA VAL A 99 -3.86 -3.54 8.98
C VAL A 99 -5.04 -2.60 8.75
N MET A 100 -6.04 -3.06 8.02
CA MET A 100 -7.28 -2.34 7.76
C MET A 100 -8.48 -3.20 8.15
N THR A 101 -9.38 -2.66 8.96
CA THR A 101 -10.65 -3.30 9.32
C THR A 101 -11.83 -2.45 8.86
N LEU A 102 -12.77 -3.06 8.14
CA LEU A 102 -14.02 -2.44 7.70
C LEU A 102 -15.22 -3.36 7.96
N HIS A 103 -16.37 -2.76 8.24
CA HIS A 103 -17.66 -3.45 8.13
C HIS A 103 -17.99 -3.67 6.64
N TYR A 104 -18.84 -4.65 6.33
CA TYR A 104 -19.13 -5.03 4.94
C TYR A 104 -19.66 -3.88 4.05
N PRO A 105 -20.60 -3.03 4.48
CA PRO A 105 -20.96 -1.83 3.71
C PRO A 105 -19.78 -0.90 3.38
N GLY A 106 -18.88 -0.67 4.35
CA GLY A 106 -17.65 0.10 4.13
C GLY A 106 -16.72 -0.58 3.13
N LEU A 107 -16.59 -1.90 3.20
CA LEU A 107 -15.77 -2.68 2.26
C LEU A 107 -16.36 -2.67 0.84
N ARG A 108 -17.69 -2.75 0.70
CA ARG A 108 -18.38 -2.57 -0.59
C ARG A 108 -18.12 -1.19 -1.19
N HIS A 109 -18.19 -0.14 -0.38
CA HIS A 109 -17.85 1.22 -0.83
C HIS A 109 -16.37 1.35 -1.22
N PHE A 110 -15.46 0.71 -0.48
CA PHE A 110 -14.05 0.64 -0.84
C PHE A 110 -13.86 0.00 -2.22
N PHE A 111 -14.48 -1.15 -2.48
CA PHE A 111 -14.42 -1.84 -3.77
C PHE A 111 -15.01 -0.99 -4.91
N TRP A 112 -16.16 -0.38 -4.71
CA TRP A 112 -16.77 0.50 -5.71
C TRP A 112 -15.83 1.64 -6.16
N LEU A 113 -15.08 2.24 -5.23
CA LEU A 113 -14.12 3.31 -5.55
C LEU A 113 -12.78 2.81 -6.08
N ARG A 114 -12.31 1.64 -5.64
CA ARG A 114 -10.93 1.20 -5.87
C ARG A 114 -10.79 0.16 -6.97
N LEU A 115 -11.86 -0.53 -7.35
CA LEU A 115 -11.89 -1.42 -8.52
C LEU A 115 -12.13 -0.65 -9.83
N ASP A 116 -12.47 0.63 -9.76
CA ASP A 116 -12.66 1.46 -10.95
C ASP A 116 -11.39 1.55 -11.81
N LYS A 117 -11.57 1.58 -13.14
CA LYS A 117 -10.45 1.64 -14.09
C LYS A 117 -9.62 2.92 -13.97
N ALA A 118 -10.21 4.01 -13.48
CA ALA A 118 -9.54 5.28 -13.23
C ALA A 118 -8.74 5.30 -11.91
N ALA A 119 -8.91 4.31 -11.03
CA ALA A 119 -8.08 4.20 -9.83
C ALA A 119 -6.62 3.89 -10.18
N GLN A 120 -5.67 4.36 -9.36
CA GLN A 120 -4.26 4.02 -9.53
C GLN A 120 -4.11 2.49 -9.53
N TRP A 121 -3.29 1.97 -10.45
CA TRP A 121 -3.04 0.54 -10.64
C TRP A 121 -2.79 -0.22 -9.34
N GLU A 122 -2.05 0.35 -8.40
CA GLU A 122 -1.62 -0.33 -7.18
C GLU A 122 -2.77 -0.53 -6.18
N VAL A 123 -3.55 0.53 -5.88
CA VAL A 123 -4.71 0.40 -4.99
C VAL A 123 -5.81 -0.44 -5.63
N ARG A 124 -5.89 -0.45 -6.97
CA ARG A 124 -6.78 -1.32 -7.71
C ARG A 124 -6.40 -2.78 -7.57
N GLU A 125 -5.11 -3.11 -7.69
CA GLU A 125 -4.60 -4.46 -7.46
C GLU A 125 -4.87 -4.92 -6.02
N VAL A 126 -4.62 -4.06 -5.02
CA VAL A 126 -4.97 -4.34 -3.61
C VAL A 126 -6.46 -4.66 -3.48
N ALA A 127 -7.33 -3.88 -4.12
CA ALA A 127 -8.77 -4.11 -4.08
C ALA A 127 -9.19 -5.43 -4.74
N HIS A 128 -8.59 -5.81 -5.87
CA HIS A 128 -8.84 -7.12 -6.50
C HIS A 128 -8.40 -8.27 -5.59
N GLN A 129 -7.21 -8.21 -4.99
CA GLN A 129 -6.75 -9.25 -4.06
C GLN A 129 -7.67 -9.36 -2.83
N MET A 130 -8.07 -8.23 -2.26
CA MET A 130 -9.05 -8.21 -1.17
C MET A 130 -10.39 -8.83 -1.56
N LEU A 131 -10.89 -8.55 -2.77
CA LEU A 131 -12.13 -9.13 -3.30
C LEU A 131 -12.02 -10.65 -3.45
N ARG A 132 -10.91 -11.15 -4.04
CA ARG A 132 -10.62 -12.59 -4.17
C ARG A 132 -10.57 -13.31 -2.81
N LEU A 133 -10.08 -12.65 -1.77
CA LEU A 133 -10.00 -13.22 -0.42
C LEU A 133 -11.36 -13.23 0.30
N ILE A 134 -12.17 -12.18 0.16
CA ILE A 134 -13.43 -12.06 0.91
C ILE A 134 -14.61 -12.75 0.23
N TYR A 135 -14.62 -12.84 -1.09
CA TYR A 135 -15.75 -13.39 -1.84
C TYR A 135 -16.12 -14.83 -1.42
N PRO A 136 -15.17 -15.78 -1.29
CA PRO A 136 -15.50 -17.14 -0.84
C PRO A 136 -16.08 -17.22 0.58
N LEU A 137 -15.83 -16.21 1.43
CA LEU A 137 -16.28 -16.17 2.82
C LEU A 137 -17.67 -15.55 2.98
N ALA A 138 -18.08 -14.67 2.06
CA ALA A 138 -19.35 -13.95 2.12
C ALA A 138 -19.93 -13.68 0.72
N PRO A 139 -20.19 -14.71 -0.10
CA PRO A 139 -20.59 -14.54 -1.49
C PRO A 139 -21.90 -13.74 -1.61
N ASP A 140 -22.90 -14.02 -0.76
CA ASP A 140 -24.17 -13.30 -0.73
C ASP A 140 -24.05 -11.78 -0.53
N VAL A 141 -22.93 -11.34 0.06
CA VAL A 141 -22.65 -9.92 0.33
C VAL A 141 -21.89 -9.26 -0.81
N PHE A 142 -21.12 -10.01 -1.60
CA PHE A 142 -20.20 -9.47 -2.61
C PHE A 142 -20.47 -9.95 -4.03
N GLN A 143 -21.51 -10.76 -4.27
CA GLN A 143 -21.82 -11.36 -5.56
C GLN A 143 -21.88 -10.35 -6.71
N ASP A 144 -22.59 -9.24 -6.53
CA ASP A 144 -22.73 -8.20 -7.56
C ASP A 144 -21.39 -7.52 -7.90
N ILE A 145 -20.50 -7.38 -6.92
CA ILE A 145 -19.16 -6.84 -7.13
C ILE A 145 -18.27 -7.89 -7.82
N TRP A 146 -18.39 -9.17 -7.43
CA TRP A 146 -17.69 -10.28 -8.06
C TRP A 146 -18.09 -10.45 -9.53
N ASP A 147 -19.38 -10.33 -9.86
CA ASP A 147 -19.85 -10.43 -11.24
C ASP A 147 -19.26 -9.34 -12.16
N MET A 148 -18.93 -8.17 -11.60
CA MET A 148 -18.36 -7.04 -12.35
C MET A 148 -16.83 -7.06 -12.42
N TYR A 149 -16.16 -7.50 -11.35
CA TYR A 149 -14.71 -7.29 -11.15
C TYR A 149 -13.95 -8.55 -10.71
N GLY A 150 -14.64 -9.65 -10.47
CA GLY A 150 -14.03 -10.95 -10.25
C GLY A 150 -13.32 -11.42 -11.53
N ASP A 151 -12.30 -12.23 -11.33
CA ASP A 151 -11.57 -12.92 -12.40
C ASP A 151 -12.04 -14.37 -12.52
#